data_AF-A0A6C0J4W6-F1
#
_entry.id   AF-A0A6C0J4W6-F1
#
_cell.length_a   1.000
_cell.length_b   1.000
_cell.length_c   1.000
_cell.angle_alpha   90.00
_cell.angle_beta   90.00
_cell.angle_gamma   90.00
#
_symmetry.space_group_name_H-M   'P 1'
#
loop_
_entity.id
_entity.type
_entity.pdbx_description
1 polymer ?
#
loop_
_entity_poly.entity_id
_entity_poly.type
_entity_poly.pdbx_seq_one_letter_code
_entity_poly.pdbx_strand_id
1 'polypeptide(L)'
;MSFNKNIYVKWTNSNMCNRNLQLNVGLNVDIIPFTIMDNCVPGGIYYCEIKDVLKWIRLPYTHLCTIEVPDCAQTLKLSDKYKSDQIIILDTPVPFEEHEMWKDHDICKRVILQSVEALQYVKDQTEEICMFAIKLNVRALEYVKDQTDEICMFAIKCNPRGLQFVKDKSDKIYKLAVKQHAYALKYINPQTDEICKFAVKEHAYALQYIKDQTEEICKLAVKQHVYAFRYVINQTDEICKLAVKQHGMSLQYIKDQTEEICKLAVKKDGEALQYVKDQTDEMCKLAVKCSPRALQFVKDKSDEIYKLTVKQPLHALKYINPQTEKICKLVLK
;
A
#
# COMPACT_ATOMS: atom_id res chain seq x y z
N MET A 1 -17.41 4.85 -36.08
CA MET A 1 -16.78 5.96 -36.82
C MET A 1 -15.57 6.41 -36.04
N SER A 2 -14.37 6.35 -36.63
CA SER A 2 -13.12 6.68 -35.94
C SER A 2 -13.04 8.19 -35.67
N PHE A 3 -13.40 8.62 -34.46
CA PHE A 3 -13.07 9.97 -33.99
C PHE A 3 -11.59 10.00 -33.61
N ASN A 4 -10.74 10.08 -34.64
CA ASN A 4 -9.29 10.20 -34.53
C ASN A 4 -8.81 11.54 -35.11
N LYS A 5 -9.63 12.60 -35.04
CA LYS A 5 -9.18 13.96 -35.33
C LYS A 5 -8.52 14.50 -34.06
N ASN A 6 -7.25 14.89 -34.16
CA ASN A 6 -6.58 15.59 -33.07
C ASN A 6 -7.30 16.93 -32.83
N ILE A 7 -7.80 17.14 -31.61
CA ILE A 7 -8.36 18.43 -31.20
C ILE A 7 -7.20 19.26 -30.66
N TYR A 8 -7.07 20.47 -31.17
CA TYR A 8 -6.06 21.43 -30.72
C TYR A 8 -6.72 22.50 -29.85
N VAL A 9 -6.01 22.88 -28.79
CA VAL A 9 -6.47 23.89 -27.83
C VAL A 9 -5.36 24.89 -27.53
N LYS A 10 -5.76 26.11 -27.20
CA LYS A 10 -4.86 27.20 -26.85
C LYS A 10 -5.23 27.83 -25.52
N TRP A 11 -4.21 27.92 -24.67
CA TRP A 11 -4.28 28.67 -23.41
C TRP A 11 -4.16 30.17 -23.65
N THR A 12 -5.05 30.93 -23.03
CA THR A 12 -5.09 32.38 -23.08
C THR A 12 -5.69 32.99 -21.80
N ASN A 13 -5.92 34.29 -21.80
CA ASN A 13 -6.62 35.00 -20.73
C ASN A 13 -7.98 35.50 -21.21
N SER A 14 -8.81 35.99 -20.29
CA SER A 14 -10.11 36.57 -20.62
C SER A 14 -10.02 37.73 -21.62
N ASN A 15 -8.91 38.47 -21.60
CA ASN A 15 -8.62 39.54 -22.57
C ASN A 15 -7.99 39.04 -23.88
N MET A 16 -7.85 37.73 -24.07
CA MET A 16 -7.26 37.08 -25.24
C MET A 16 -5.82 37.52 -25.57
N CYS A 17 -5.05 38.01 -24.59
CA CYS A 17 -3.68 38.46 -24.81
C CYS A 17 -2.64 37.44 -24.30
N ASN A 18 -1.75 36.99 -25.19
CA ASN A 18 -0.61 36.15 -24.86
C ASN A 18 0.69 36.90 -25.16
N ARG A 19 1.51 37.22 -24.15
CA ARG A 19 2.84 37.85 -24.33
C ARG A 19 2.83 39.01 -25.35
N ASN A 20 1.87 39.93 -25.22
CA ASN A 20 1.64 41.10 -26.09
C ASN A 20 1.04 40.80 -27.48
N LEU A 21 0.75 39.55 -27.82
CA LEU A 21 -0.07 39.21 -28.98
C LEU A 21 -1.56 39.23 -28.58
N GLN A 22 -2.30 40.20 -29.10
CA GLN A 22 -3.75 40.27 -28.95
C GLN A 22 -4.41 39.29 -29.93
N LEU A 23 -5.13 38.30 -29.41
CA LEU A 23 -5.86 37.32 -30.21
C LEU A 23 -7.34 37.72 -30.32
N ASN A 24 -7.99 37.22 -31.36
CA ASN A 24 -9.43 37.36 -31.61
C ASN A 24 -10.03 36.01 -31.99
N VAL A 25 -11.34 35.85 -31.81
CA VAL A 25 -12.06 34.72 -32.42
C VAL A 25 -11.95 34.84 -33.95
N GLY A 26 -11.65 33.74 -34.64
CA GLY A 26 -11.30 33.71 -36.07
C GLY A 26 -9.80 33.64 -36.33
N LEU A 27 -9.37 34.14 -37.49
CA LEU A 27 -7.98 34.04 -37.96
C LEU A 27 -7.04 34.94 -37.14
N ASN A 28 -5.94 34.37 -36.67
CA ASN A 28 -4.86 35.07 -35.99
C ASN A 28 -3.54 34.73 -36.68
N VAL A 29 -2.77 35.77 -37.04
CA VAL A 29 -1.46 35.66 -37.66
C VAL A 29 -0.43 36.27 -36.71
N ASP A 30 0.68 35.58 -36.48
CA ASP A 30 1.76 36.12 -35.67
C ASP A 30 2.40 37.32 -36.38
N ILE A 31 2.72 38.35 -35.60
CA ILE A 31 3.41 39.56 -36.07
C ILE A 31 4.92 39.34 -36.18
N ILE A 32 5.46 38.31 -35.53
CA ILE A 32 6.87 37.94 -35.59
C ILE A 32 7.06 36.89 -36.70
N PRO A 33 8.03 37.06 -37.63
CA PRO A 33 8.31 36.10 -38.69
C PRO A 33 8.53 34.69 -38.14
N PHE A 34 7.93 33.70 -38.81
CA PHE A 34 8.04 32.30 -38.42
C PHE A 34 9.46 31.78 -38.58
N THR A 35 9.94 31.05 -37.59
CA THR A 35 11.24 30.38 -37.62
C THR A 35 11.12 28.94 -37.14
N ILE A 36 11.89 28.06 -37.81
CA ILE A 36 12.03 26.65 -37.45
C ILE A 36 13.21 26.39 -36.49
N MET A 37 13.98 27.43 -36.13
CA MET A 37 15.15 27.28 -35.24
C MET A 37 14.74 27.24 -33.77
N ASP A 38 15.33 26.28 -33.03
CA ASP A 38 15.30 26.09 -31.58
C ASP A 38 13.94 25.91 -30.86
N ASN A 39 14.01 25.24 -29.71
CA ASN A 39 12.89 25.07 -28.79
C ASN A 39 12.59 26.38 -28.06
N CYS A 40 11.34 26.85 -28.13
CA CYS A 40 10.82 28.02 -27.38
C CYS A 40 11.38 29.40 -27.76
N VAL A 41 11.69 29.65 -29.04
CA VAL A 41 12.04 31.00 -29.52
C VAL A 41 10.80 31.87 -29.78
N PRO A 42 10.93 33.22 -29.76
CA PRO A 42 9.92 34.15 -30.28
C PRO A 42 9.59 33.84 -31.76
N GLY A 43 8.35 34.13 -32.17
CA GLY A 43 7.86 33.83 -33.52
C GLY A 43 7.13 32.51 -33.59
N GLY A 44 5.81 32.59 -33.74
CA GLY A 44 4.84 31.53 -33.84
C GLY A 44 3.86 31.49 -32.65
N ILE A 45 2.60 31.22 -32.96
CA ILE A 45 1.51 31.03 -32.00
C ILE A 45 1.56 29.59 -31.49
N TYR A 46 1.79 29.44 -30.18
CA TYR A 46 1.85 28.13 -29.54
C TYR A 46 0.47 27.61 -29.11
N TYR A 47 0.27 26.31 -29.28
CA TYR A 47 -0.91 25.53 -28.88
C TYR A 47 -0.52 24.07 -28.65
N CYS A 48 -1.46 23.24 -28.19
CA CYS A 48 -1.21 21.82 -27.91
C CYS A 48 -2.39 20.95 -28.33
N GLU A 49 -2.16 19.64 -28.43
CA GLU A 49 -3.26 18.68 -28.48
C GLU A 49 -4.01 18.68 -27.14
N ILE A 50 -5.32 18.46 -27.18
CA ILE A 50 -6.17 18.48 -25.99
C ILE A 50 -5.71 17.49 -24.90
N LYS A 51 -5.14 16.35 -25.30
CA LYS A 51 -4.59 15.36 -24.37
C LYS A 51 -3.40 15.89 -23.56
N ASP A 52 -2.68 16.87 -24.09
CA ASP A 52 -1.47 17.47 -23.50
C ASP A 52 -1.76 18.77 -22.73
N VAL A 53 -3.03 19.18 -22.65
CA VAL A 53 -3.47 20.47 -22.10
C VAL A 53 -2.96 20.75 -20.68
N LEU A 54 -2.84 19.71 -19.84
CA LEU A 54 -2.37 19.84 -18.46
C LEU A 54 -0.89 20.19 -18.34
N LYS A 55 -0.05 19.91 -19.35
CA LYS A 55 1.37 20.31 -19.35
C LYS A 55 1.52 21.84 -19.31
N TRP A 56 0.46 22.56 -19.67
CA TRP A 56 0.41 24.00 -19.82
C TRP A 56 -0.35 24.70 -18.67
N ILE A 57 -0.94 23.94 -17.73
CA ILE A 57 -1.79 24.49 -16.65
C ILE A 57 -1.06 25.45 -15.70
N ARG A 58 0.27 25.39 -15.65
CA ARG A 58 1.10 26.27 -14.82
C ARG A 58 1.49 27.59 -15.49
N LEU A 59 1.11 27.78 -16.76
CA LEU A 59 1.30 29.05 -17.44
C LEU A 59 0.37 30.11 -16.84
N PRO A 60 0.70 31.41 -16.95
CA PRO A 60 -0.14 32.50 -16.44
C PRO A 60 -1.34 32.78 -17.36
N TYR A 61 -2.05 31.71 -17.74
CA TYR A 61 -3.21 31.70 -18.60
C TYR A 61 -4.32 30.94 -17.90
N THR A 62 -5.52 31.50 -17.96
CA THR A 62 -6.68 31.02 -17.18
C THR A 62 -7.79 30.46 -18.04
N HIS A 63 -7.80 30.82 -19.33
CA HIS A 63 -8.84 30.49 -20.28
C HIS A 63 -8.31 29.55 -21.37
N LEU A 64 -9.21 28.76 -21.95
CA LEU A 64 -8.93 27.80 -22.99
C LEU A 64 -9.91 28.02 -24.15
N CYS A 65 -9.41 27.93 -25.38
CA CYS A 65 -10.22 27.88 -26.60
C CYS A 65 -9.78 26.71 -27.48
N THR A 66 -10.70 26.25 -28.32
CA THR A 66 -10.49 25.30 -29.40
C THR A 66 -9.98 26.03 -30.63
N ILE A 67 -9.00 25.42 -31.31
CA ILE A 67 -8.38 26.02 -32.49
C ILE A 67 -8.32 25.05 -33.66
N GLU A 68 -8.30 25.61 -34.87
CA GLU A 68 -7.87 24.93 -36.08
C GLU A 68 -6.61 25.59 -36.66
N VAL A 69 -5.86 24.82 -37.43
CA VAL A 69 -4.63 25.26 -38.08
C VAL A 69 -4.92 25.29 -39.58
N PRO A 70 -4.87 26.45 -40.25
CA PRO A 70 -5.06 26.54 -41.69
C PRO A 70 -4.06 25.66 -42.45
N ASP A 71 -4.47 25.06 -43.57
CA ASP A 71 -3.58 24.23 -44.41
C ASP A 71 -2.37 25.02 -44.94
N CYS A 72 -2.50 26.33 -45.10
CA CYS A 72 -1.41 27.22 -45.53
C CYS A 72 -0.50 27.68 -44.38
N ALA A 73 -0.77 27.31 -43.13
CA ALA A 73 0.05 27.70 -41.99
C ALA A 73 1.39 26.96 -41.95
N GLN A 74 2.49 27.71 -41.79
CA GLN A 74 3.76 27.13 -41.43
C GLN A 74 3.69 26.62 -40.00
N THR A 75 3.91 25.31 -39.82
CA THR A 75 3.73 24.64 -38.52
C THR A 75 4.95 23.82 -38.16
N LEU A 76 5.46 24.03 -36.95
CA LEU A 76 6.49 23.22 -36.31
C LEU A 76 5.85 22.37 -35.22
N LYS A 77 5.94 21.04 -35.37
CA LYS A 77 5.57 20.08 -34.33
C LYS A 77 6.75 19.86 -33.39
N LEU A 78 6.51 20.04 -32.10
CA LEU A 78 7.45 19.75 -31.02
C LEU A 78 6.93 18.55 -30.21
N SER A 79 7.69 18.10 -29.21
CA SER A 79 7.38 16.87 -28.46
C SER A 79 6.02 16.88 -27.73
N ASP A 80 5.60 18.04 -27.22
CA ASP A 80 4.37 18.20 -26.42
C ASP A 80 3.52 19.41 -26.83
N LYS A 81 3.85 20.02 -27.98
CA LYS A 81 3.25 21.27 -28.43
C LYS A 81 3.47 21.49 -29.90
N TYR A 82 2.75 22.48 -30.40
CA TYR A 82 2.82 22.93 -31.77
C TYR A 82 3.03 24.44 -31.77
N LYS A 83 3.63 24.91 -32.86
CA LYS A 83 3.85 26.32 -33.12
C LYS A 83 3.52 26.60 -34.57
N SER A 84 2.60 27.52 -34.84
CA SER A 84 2.23 27.91 -36.20
C SER A 84 2.32 29.41 -36.40
N ASP A 85 2.58 29.86 -37.62
CA ASP A 85 2.52 31.28 -37.97
C ASP A 85 1.10 31.85 -37.92
N GLN A 86 0.09 31.01 -38.08
CA GLN A 86 -1.31 31.37 -37.95
C GLN A 86 -2.18 30.23 -37.40
N ILE A 87 -3.26 30.60 -36.73
CA ILE A 87 -4.30 29.70 -36.22
C ILE A 87 -5.69 30.33 -36.40
N ILE A 88 -6.74 29.53 -36.35
CA ILE A 88 -8.13 29.98 -36.29
C ILE A 88 -8.69 29.60 -34.92
N ILE A 89 -9.07 30.60 -34.12
CA ILE A 89 -9.79 30.37 -32.84
C ILE A 89 -11.26 30.18 -33.16
N LEU A 90 -11.84 29.05 -32.77
CA LEU A 90 -13.19 28.64 -33.17
C LEU A 90 -14.27 29.12 -32.20
N ASP A 91 -13.91 29.23 -30.92
CA ASP A 91 -14.81 29.54 -29.82
C ASP A 91 -14.26 30.67 -28.96
N THR A 92 -15.16 31.33 -28.22
CA THR A 92 -14.75 32.32 -27.23
C THR A 92 -14.01 31.61 -26.11
N PRO A 93 -12.79 32.03 -25.74
CA PRO A 93 -12.07 31.39 -24.64
C PRO A 93 -12.88 31.46 -23.34
N VAL A 94 -12.98 30.33 -22.65
CA VAL A 94 -13.67 30.18 -21.37
C VAL A 94 -12.68 29.75 -20.30
N PRO A 95 -12.95 29.97 -19.00
CA PRO A 95 -12.14 29.40 -17.92
C PRO A 95 -11.90 27.90 -18.15
N PHE A 96 -10.69 27.42 -17.86
CA PHE A 96 -10.29 26.04 -18.14
C PHE A 96 -11.28 24.98 -17.63
N GLU A 97 -11.81 25.18 -16.43
CA GLU A 97 -12.79 24.29 -15.81
C GLU A 97 -14.18 24.33 -16.43
N GLU A 98 -14.48 25.35 -17.23
CA GLU A 98 -15.76 25.54 -17.93
C GLU A 98 -15.74 25.02 -19.36
N HIS A 99 -14.56 24.70 -19.90
CA HIS A 99 -14.42 24.23 -21.28
C HIS A 99 -15.26 22.98 -21.57
N GLU A 100 -15.94 22.97 -22.71
CA GLU A 100 -16.90 21.93 -23.12
C GLU A 100 -16.28 20.53 -23.21
N MET A 101 -14.96 20.44 -23.38
CA MET A 101 -14.23 19.16 -23.39
C MET A 101 -14.49 18.29 -22.15
N TRP A 102 -14.81 18.90 -21.02
CA TRP A 102 -15.09 18.18 -19.78
C TRP A 102 -16.44 17.44 -19.77
N LYS A 103 -17.23 17.58 -20.84
CA LYS A 103 -18.46 16.82 -21.08
C LYS A 103 -18.23 15.59 -21.96
N ASP A 104 -17.09 15.49 -22.64
CA ASP A 104 -16.76 14.35 -23.51
C ASP A 104 -15.93 13.32 -22.74
N HIS A 105 -16.48 12.14 -22.49
CA HIS A 105 -15.82 11.09 -21.70
C HIS A 105 -14.53 10.56 -22.34
N ASP A 106 -14.43 10.49 -23.67
CA ASP A 106 -13.23 9.99 -24.33
C ASP A 106 -12.09 11.00 -24.24
N ILE A 107 -12.39 12.29 -24.39
CA ILE A 107 -11.43 13.36 -24.15
C ILE A 107 -11.01 13.37 -22.67
N CYS A 108 -11.97 13.30 -21.75
CA CYS A 108 -11.70 13.28 -20.32
C CYS A 108 -10.76 12.11 -19.95
N LYS A 109 -11.01 10.90 -20.45
CA LYS A 109 -10.12 9.74 -20.24
C LYS A 109 -8.70 10.00 -20.77
N ARG A 110 -8.55 10.60 -21.96
CA ARG A 110 -7.23 10.94 -22.53
C ARG A 110 -6.47 11.94 -21.67
N VAL A 111 -7.17 12.93 -21.11
CA VAL A 111 -6.57 13.93 -20.21
C VAL A 111 -6.23 13.31 -18.84
N ILE A 112 -7.11 12.48 -18.29
CA ILE A 112 -6.89 11.73 -17.03
C ILE A 112 -5.67 10.80 -17.10
N LEU A 113 -5.37 10.22 -18.28
CA LEU A 113 -4.15 9.43 -18.49
C LEU A 113 -2.86 10.22 -18.22
N GLN A 114 -2.88 11.54 -18.39
CA GLN A 114 -1.73 12.39 -18.06
C GLN A 114 -1.66 12.71 -16.57
N SER A 115 -2.81 12.96 -15.93
CA SER A 115 -2.90 13.29 -14.51
C SER A 115 -4.32 13.02 -14.01
N VAL A 116 -4.43 12.17 -12.98
CA VAL A 116 -5.72 11.74 -12.43
C VAL A 116 -6.47 12.87 -11.74
N GLU A 117 -5.76 13.93 -11.34
CA GLU A 117 -6.31 15.16 -10.77
C GLU A 117 -7.28 15.85 -11.73
N ALA A 118 -7.16 15.62 -13.04
CA ALA A 118 -8.08 16.15 -14.04
C ALA A 118 -9.53 15.67 -13.85
N LEU A 119 -9.74 14.55 -13.14
CA LEU A 119 -11.07 14.06 -12.82
C LEU A 119 -11.95 15.13 -12.17
N GLN A 120 -11.36 16.04 -11.38
CA GLN A 120 -12.10 17.11 -10.70
C GLN A 120 -12.89 18.03 -11.64
N TYR A 121 -12.42 18.19 -12.88
CA TYR A 121 -13.04 19.09 -13.87
C TYR A 121 -14.15 18.42 -14.68
N VAL A 122 -14.16 17.08 -14.75
CA VAL A 122 -15.15 16.29 -15.50
C VAL A 122 -16.55 16.64 -15.02
N LYS A 123 -17.43 17.02 -15.95
CA LYS A 123 -18.78 17.51 -15.62
C LYS A 123 -19.67 16.37 -15.14
N ASP A 124 -19.74 15.29 -15.91
CA ASP A 124 -20.46 14.06 -15.57
C ASP A 124 -19.47 12.94 -15.16
N GLN A 125 -19.41 12.65 -13.87
CA GLN A 125 -18.51 11.64 -13.32
C GLN A 125 -19.24 10.30 -13.18
N THR A 126 -19.40 9.59 -14.30
CA THR A 126 -19.93 8.22 -14.29
C THR A 126 -19.03 7.27 -13.50
N GLU A 127 -19.61 6.17 -13.00
CA GLU A 127 -18.81 5.13 -12.33
C GLU A 127 -17.65 4.64 -13.19
N GLU A 128 -17.86 4.51 -14.51
CA GLU A 128 -16.83 4.04 -15.44
C GLU A 128 -15.61 4.97 -15.46
N ILE A 129 -15.80 6.29 -15.55
CA ILE A 129 -14.68 7.23 -15.60
C ILE A 129 -14.00 7.37 -14.23
N CYS A 130 -14.77 7.32 -13.14
CA CYS A 130 -14.21 7.30 -11.78
C CYS A 130 -13.35 6.04 -11.56
N MET A 131 -13.88 4.85 -11.88
CA MET A 131 -13.14 3.60 -11.75
C MET A 131 -11.92 3.55 -12.69
N PHE A 132 -12.01 4.11 -13.90
CA PHE A 132 -10.87 4.27 -14.80
C PHE A 132 -9.76 5.10 -14.15
N ALA A 133 -10.08 6.26 -13.59
CA ALA A 133 -9.08 7.10 -12.92
C ALA A 133 -8.48 6.41 -11.68
N ILE A 134 -9.30 5.73 -10.88
CA ILE A 134 -8.86 4.98 -9.69
C ILE A 134 -7.92 3.83 -10.06
N LYS A 135 -8.16 3.12 -11.17
CA LYS A 135 -7.25 2.07 -11.68
C LYS A 135 -5.86 2.62 -11.99
N LEU A 136 -5.76 3.85 -12.50
CA LEU A 136 -4.49 4.49 -12.79
C LEU A 136 -3.77 4.90 -11.49
N ASN A 137 -4.51 5.52 -10.57
CA ASN A 137 -4.00 5.89 -9.25
C ASN A 137 -5.15 6.01 -8.25
N VAL A 138 -5.07 5.30 -7.14
CA VAL A 138 -6.13 5.28 -6.11
C VAL A 138 -6.42 6.66 -5.50
N ARG A 139 -5.45 7.60 -5.55
CA ARG A 139 -5.65 9.00 -5.15
C ARG A 139 -6.73 9.70 -5.96
N ALA A 140 -7.05 9.24 -7.17
CA ALA A 140 -8.14 9.76 -7.98
C ALA A 140 -9.48 9.82 -7.22
N LEU A 141 -9.69 8.93 -6.23
CA LEU A 141 -10.88 8.93 -5.38
C LEU A 141 -11.10 10.30 -4.68
N GLU A 142 -10.04 11.03 -4.36
CA GLU A 142 -10.09 12.40 -3.79
C GLU A 142 -10.92 13.36 -4.67
N TYR A 143 -10.88 13.17 -5.98
CA TYR A 143 -11.53 14.03 -6.99
C TYR A 143 -12.89 13.49 -7.46
N VAL A 144 -13.34 12.36 -6.92
CA VAL A 144 -14.69 11.84 -7.16
C VAL A 144 -15.68 12.69 -6.37
N LYS A 145 -16.64 13.30 -7.07
CA LYS A 145 -17.68 14.19 -6.51
C LYS A 145 -18.60 13.40 -5.60
N ASP A 146 -19.21 12.35 -6.13
CA ASP A 146 -20.09 11.43 -5.41
C ASP A 146 -19.42 10.06 -5.23
N GLN A 147 -19.05 9.74 -3.99
CA GLN A 147 -18.34 8.51 -3.66
C GLN A 147 -19.32 7.44 -3.20
N THR A 148 -19.93 6.73 -4.16
CA THR A 148 -20.79 5.59 -3.86
C THR A 148 -20.02 4.48 -3.13
N ASP A 149 -20.75 3.60 -2.43
CA ASP A 149 -20.16 2.42 -1.79
C ASP A 149 -19.39 1.58 -2.82
N GLU A 150 -19.91 1.43 -4.04
CA GLU A 150 -19.31 0.69 -5.15
C GLU A 150 -17.96 1.28 -5.56
N ILE A 151 -17.87 2.61 -5.72
CA ILE A 151 -16.62 3.29 -6.07
C ILE A 151 -15.60 3.18 -4.93
N CYS A 152 -16.03 3.40 -3.69
CA CYS A 152 -15.19 3.25 -2.49
C CYS A 152 -14.64 1.82 -2.38
N MET A 153 -15.49 0.82 -2.52
CA MET A 153 -15.11 -0.60 -2.50
C MET A 153 -14.14 -0.92 -3.63
N PHE A 154 -14.38 -0.41 -4.84
CA PHE A 154 -13.47 -0.59 -5.96
C PHE A 154 -12.08 -0.02 -5.67
N ALA A 155 -12.00 1.19 -5.11
CA ALA A 155 -10.74 1.82 -4.74
C ALA A 155 -9.97 1.01 -3.68
N ILE A 156 -10.65 0.55 -2.64
CA ILE A 156 -10.06 -0.26 -1.56
C ILE A 156 -9.56 -1.61 -2.10
N LYS A 157 -10.31 -2.23 -3.02
CA LYS A 157 -9.92 -3.47 -3.68
C LYS A 157 -8.66 -3.30 -4.54
N CYS A 158 -8.53 -2.18 -5.25
CA CYS A 158 -7.32 -1.87 -6.02
C CYS A 158 -6.12 -1.61 -5.11
N ASN A 159 -6.32 -0.86 -4.02
CA ASN A 159 -5.26 -0.56 -3.06
C ASN A 159 -5.89 -0.22 -1.69
N PRO A 160 -5.53 -0.91 -0.60
CA PRO A 160 -6.04 -0.60 0.74
C PRO A 160 -5.80 0.85 1.21
N ARG A 161 -4.79 1.55 0.66
CA ARG A 161 -4.58 2.99 0.91
C ARG A 161 -5.73 3.86 0.40
N GLY A 162 -6.55 3.35 -0.53
CA GLY A 162 -7.75 4.03 -1.02
C GLY A 162 -8.68 4.49 0.09
N LEU A 163 -8.70 3.77 1.21
CA LEU A 163 -9.48 4.12 2.40
C LEU A 163 -9.16 5.52 2.95
N GLN A 164 -7.94 6.04 2.73
CA GLN A 164 -7.56 7.38 3.15
C GLN A 164 -8.33 8.47 2.40
N PHE A 165 -8.73 8.20 1.15
CA PHE A 165 -9.41 9.15 0.26
C PHE A 165 -10.95 9.03 0.28
N VAL A 166 -11.48 8.10 1.08
CA VAL A 166 -12.93 7.99 1.32
C VAL A 166 -13.38 9.18 2.17
N LYS A 167 -14.37 9.93 1.66
CA LYS A 167 -14.97 11.11 2.30
C LYS A 167 -15.84 10.70 3.49
N ASP A 168 -16.85 9.86 3.24
CA ASP A 168 -17.73 9.34 4.28
C ASP A 168 -17.25 7.97 4.75
N LYS A 169 -16.54 7.97 5.89
CA LYS A 169 -16.00 6.74 6.47
C LYS A 169 -17.01 6.18 7.46
N SER A 170 -17.73 5.14 7.04
CA SER A 170 -18.68 4.40 7.87
C SER A 170 -18.11 3.07 8.37
N ASP A 171 -18.70 2.52 9.43
CA ASP A 171 -18.37 1.17 9.93
C ASP A 171 -18.54 0.09 8.86
N LYS A 172 -19.50 0.28 7.93
CA LYS A 172 -19.71 -0.61 6.79
C LYS A 172 -18.48 -0.61 5.88
N ILE A 173 -17.99 0.56 5.50
CA ILE A 173 -16.79 0.69 4.66
C ILE A 173 -15.56 0.13 5.36
N TYR A 174 -15.39 0.39 6.66
CA TYR A 174 -14.27 -0.16 7.44
C TYR A 174 -14.29 -1.69 7.49
N LYS A 175 -15.45 -2.30 7.81
CA LYS A 175 -15.59 -3.76 7.84
C LYS A 175 -15.32 -4.37 6.48
N LEU A 176 -15.83 -3.77 5.40
CA LEU A 176 -15.57 -4.25 4.04
C LEU A 176 -14.08 -4.15 3.68
N ALA A 177 -13.42 -3.03 4.02
CA ALA A 177 -12.00 -2.85 3.77
C ALA A 177 -11.14 -3.90 4.48
N VAL A 178 -11.42 -4.14 5.76
CA VAL A 178 -10.73 -5.14 6.58
C VAL A 178 -11.00 -6.56 6.09
N LYS A 179 -12.25 -6.87 5.69
CA LYS A 179 -12.63 -8.17 5.12
C LYS A 179 -11.87 -8.46 3.82
N GLN A 180 -11.67 -7.43 2.99
CA GLN A 180 -10.90 -7.58 1.75
C GLN A 180 -9.40 -7.73 2.03
N HIS A 181 -8.87 -6.99 3.01
CA HIS A 181 -7.48 -7.05 3.42
C HIS A 181 -7.31 -6.58 4.87
N ALA A 182 -7.04 -7.50 5.80
CA ALA A 182 -7.03 -7.21 7.23
C ALA A 182 -6.08 -6.06 7.64
N TYR A 183 -4.97 -5.87 6.91
CA TYR A 183 -4.02 -4.78 7.20
C TYR A 183 -4.52 -3.39 6.77
N ALA A 184 -5.67 -3.29 6.09
CA ALA A 184 -6.35 -2.02 5.86
C ALA A 184 -6.66 -1.29 7.17
N LEU A 185 -6.72 -2.03 8.30
CA LEU A 185 -6.80 -1.49 9.66
C LEU A 185 -5.77 -0.39 9.94
N LYS A 186 -4.59 -0.43 9.32
CA LYS A 186 -3.56 0.62 9.43
C LYS A 186 -4.08 2.01 9.02
N TYR A 187 -5.04 2.07 8.10
CA TYR A 187 -5.61 3.30 7.55
C TYR A 187 -6.93 3.72 8.20
N ILE A 188 -7.39 2.98 9.20
CA ILE A 188 -8.63 3.25 9.93
C ILE A 188 -8.33 4.08 11.17
N ASN A 189 -9.06 5.19 11.34
CA ASN A 189 -9.02 6.02 12.54
C ASN A 189 -10.42 6.61 12.80
N PRO A 190 -11.02 6.42 13.98
CA PRO A 190 -10.49 5.70 15.14
C PRO A 190 -10.49 4.16 14.98
N GLN A 191 -9.57 3.48 15.65
CA GLN A 191 -9.52 2.01 15.72
C GLN A 191 -10.38 1.52 16.89
N THR A 192 -11.66 1.25 16.64
CA THR A 192 -12.56 0.71 17.67
C THR A 192 -12.19 -0.74 18.04
N ASP A 193 -12.53 -1.16 19.26
CA ASP A 193 -12.29 -2.55 19.70
C ASP A 193 -12.98 -3.56 18.76
N GLU A 194 -14.17 -3.24 18.25
CA GLU A 194 -14.90 -4.09 17.31
C GLU A 194 -14.16 -4.29 15.98
N ILE A 195 -13.68 -3.21 15.34
CA ILE A 195 -12.98 -3.33 14.06
C ILE A 195 -11.59 -3.98 14.24
N CYS A 196 -10.93 -3.75 15.37
CA CYS A 196 -9.68 -4.40 15.73
C CYS A 196 -9.87 -5.92 15.91
N LYS A 197 -10.88 -6.33 16.68
CA LYS A 197 -11.23 -7.76 16.85
C LYS A 197 -11.63 -8.38 15.50
N PHE A 198 -12.38 -7.66 14.67
CA PHE A 198 -12.75 -8.11 13.33
C PHE A 198 -11.51 -8.33 12.46
N ALA A 199 -10.58 -7.36 12.41
CA ALA A 199 -9.35 -7.48 11.64
C ALA A 199 -8.46 -8.63 12.09
N VAL A 200 -8.34 -8.84 13.40
CA VAL A 200 -7.60 -9.98 13.94
C VAL A 200 -8.30 -11.30 13.59
N LYS A 201 -9.63 -11.39 13.60
CA LYS A 201 -10.35 -12.58 13.15
C LYS A 201 -10.13 -12.89 11.67
N GLU A 202 -10.00 -11.87 10.83
CA GLU A 202 -9.65 -12.06 9.42
C GLU A 202 -8.19 -12.49 9.25
N HIS A 203 -7.25 -11.88 10.00
CA HIS A 203 -5.85 -12.25 9.95
C HIS A 203 -5.07 -11.85 11.23
N ALA A 204 -4.49 -12.81 11.94
CA ALA A 204 -3.86 -12.61 13.25
C ALA A 204 -2.78 -11.52 13.26
N TYR A 205 -1.98 -11.43 12.19
CA TYR A 205 -0.91 -10.42 12.09
C TYR A 205 -1.43 -8.99 11.90
N ALA A 206 -2.74 -8.77 11.74
CA ALA A 206 -3.32 -7.42 11.81
C ALA A 206 -3.05 -6.75 13.16
N LEU A 207 -2.77 -7.55 14.21
CA LEU A 207 -2.33 -7.09 15.53
C LEU A 207 -1.18 -6.05 15.45
N GLN A 208 -0.27 -6.19 14.48
CA GLN A 208 0.87 -5.27 14.32
C GLN A 208 0.46 -3.84 13.97
N TYR A 209 -0.78 -3.63 13.50
CA TYR A 209 -1.32 -2.32 13.13
C TYR A 209 -2.30 -1.76 14.15
N ILE A 210 -2.56 -2.48 15.24
CA ILE A 210 -3.42 -2.01 16.34
C ILE A 210 -2.58 -1.15 17.28
N LYS A 211 -3.00 0.12 17.45
CA LYS A 211 -2.32 1.06 18.36
C LYS A 211 -2.55 0.69 19.82
N ASP A 212 -3.80 0.48 20.19
CA ASP A 212 -4.22 0.18 21.55
C ASP A 212 -4.63 -1.30 21.65
N GLN A 213 -3.67 -2.15 22.01
CA GLN A 213 -3.88 -3.59 22.12
C GLN A 213 -4.49 -3.96 23.48
N THR A 214 -5.77 -4.37 23.49
CA THR A 214 -6.37 -4.97 24.67
C THR A 214 -5.89 -6.42 24.85
N GLU A 215 -5.92 -6.91 26.09
CA GLU A 215 -5.54 -8.30 26.38
C GLU A 215 -6.42 -9.29 25.59
N GLU A 216 -7.70 -8.98 25.40
CA GLU A 216 -8.62 -9.79 24.60
C GLU A 216 -8.21 -9.86 23.13
N ILE A 217 -7.85 -8.73 22.51
CA ILE A 217 -7.37 -8.66 21.12
C ILE A 217 -6.08 -9.46 20.97
N CYS A 218 -5.13 -9.32 21.90
CA CYS A 218 -3.88 -10.08 21.90
C CYS A 218 -4.13 -11.59 22.02
N LYS A 219 -4.97 -12.00 22.98
CA LYS A 219 -5.35 -13.42 23.15
C LYS A 219 -6.04 -13.96 21.91
N LEU A 220 -6.91 -13.18 21.27
CA LEU A 220 -7.60 -13.54 20.03
C LEU A 220 -6.59 -13.78 18.89
N ALA A 221 -5.63 -12.88 18.71
CA ALA A 221 -4.60 -13.00 17.68
C ALA A 221 -3.70 -14.23 17.90
N VAL A 222 -3.22 -14.42 19.13
CA VAL A 222 -2.36 -15.56 19.48
C VAL A 222 -3.12 -16.87 19.30
N LYS A 223 -4.36 -16.98 19.80
CA LYS A 223 -5.20 -18.17 19.62
C LYS A 223 -5.37 -18.53 18.15
N GLN A 224 -5.59 -17.53 17.28
CA GLN A 224 -5.71 -17.78 15.85
C GLN A 224 -4.38 -18.22 15.23
N HIS A 225 -3.27 -17.53 15.54
CA HIS A 225 -1.96 -17.89 15.03
C HIS A 225 -0.84 -17.47 16.00
N VAL A 226 -0.14 -18.45 16.56
CA VAL A 226 0.83 -18.24 17.64
C VAL A 226 1.93 -17.23 17.32
N TYR A 227 2.39 -17.18 16.07
CA TYR A 227 3.44 -16.24 15.66
C TYR A 227 3.00 -14.78 15.69
N ALA A 228 1.70 -14.49 15.83
CA ALA A 228 1.22 -13.13 16.05
C ALA A 228 1.70 -12.57 17.40
N PHE A 229 2.09 -13.45 18.33
CA PHE A 229 2.69 -13.06 19.61
C PHE A 229 3.87 -12.10 19.46
N ARG A 230 4.63 -12.19 18.35
CA ARG A 230 5.75 -11.26 18.08
C ARG A 230 5.34 -9.78 18.00
N TYR A 231 4.06 -9.52 17.78
CA TYR A 231 3.48 -8.19 17.66
C TYR A 231 2.74 -7.74 18.94
N VAL A 232 2.72 -8.57 19.99
CA VAL A 232 2.14 -8.21 21.28
C VAL A 232 3.06 -7.19 21.96
N ILE A 233 2.51 -6.00 22.23
CA ILE A 233 3.24 -4.91 22.90
C ILE A 233 3.39 -5.22 24.39
N ASN A 234 2.26 -5.53 25.05
CA ASN A 234 2.19 -5.82 26.48
C ASN A 234 2.03 -7.34 26.72
N GLN A 235 3.15 -8.01 27.03
CA GLN A 235 3.22 -9.47 27.23
C GLN A 235 2.80 -9.87 28.65
N THR A 236 1.49 -9.96 28.91
CA THR A 236 0.99 -10.51 30.18
C THR A 236 1.33 -12.00 30.33
N ASP A 237 1.46 -12.48 31.57
CA ASP A 237 1.72 -13.89 31.88
C ASP A 237 0.71 -14.83 31.19
N GLU A 238 -0.57 -14.47 31.16
CA GLU A 238 -1.62 -15.26 30.50
C GLU A 238 -1.42 -15.37 28.97
N ILE A 239 -1.04 -14.28 28.29
CA ILE A 239 -0.74 -14.30 26.85
C ILE A 239 0.54 -15.11 26.58
N CYS A 240 1.57 -14.97 27.41
CA CYS A 240 2.81 -15.73 27.32
C CYS A 240 2.55 -17.24 27.46
N LYS A 241 1.82 -17.64 28.52
CA LYS A 241 1.40 -19.03 28.76
C LYS A 241 0.57 -19.57 27.60
N LEU A 242 -0.36 -18.77 27.08
CA LEU A 242 -1.16 -19.13 25.91
C LEU A 242 -0.28 -19.44 24.70
N ALA A 243 0.71 -18.58 24.40
CA ALA A 243 1.61 -18.76 23.26
C ALA A 243 2.44 -20.04 23.38
N VAL A 244 3.09 -20.27 24.53
CA VAL A 244 3.95 -21.47 24.70
C VAL A 244 3.15 -22.77 24.81
N LYS A 245 1.91 -22.73 25.30
CA LYS A 245 1.00 -23.89 25.29
C LYS A 245 0.61 -24.28 23.85
N GLN A 246 0.49 -23.29 22.96
CA GLN A 246 0.20 -23.51 21.55
C GLN A 246 1.45 -23.99 20.79
N HIS A 247 2.59 -23.32 20.96
CA HIS A 247 3.88 -23.70 20.38
C HIS A 247 5.06 -23.37 21.31
N GLY A 248 5.78 -24.39 21.77
CA GLY A 248 6.85 -24.23 22.78
C GLY A 248 7.96 -23.28 22.32
N MET A 249 8.32 -23.29 21.04
CA MET A 249 9.36 -22.42 20.46
C MET A 249 8.98 -20.93 20.45
N SER A 250 7.73 -20.56 20.74
CA SER A 250 7.33 -19.17 20.95
C SER A 250 8.03 -18.52 22.14
N LEU A 251 8.64 -19.32 23.03
CA LEU A 251 9.50 -18.84 24.12
C LEU A 251 10.58 -17.86 23.63
N GLN A 252 11.07 -18.01 22.40
CA GLN A 252 12.07 -17.11 21.80
C GLN A 252 11.63 -15.64 21.71
N TYR A 253 10.31 -15.38 21.71
CA TYR A 253 9.74 -14.04 21.60
C TYR A 253 9.31 -13.47 22.96
N ILE A 254 9.41 -14.24 24.04
CA ILE A 254 9.00 -13.83 25.39
C ILE A 254 10.14 -13.07 26.05
N LYS A 255 9.87 -11.83 26.46
CA LYS A 255 10.86 -10.95 27.10
C LYS A 255 11.12 -11.40 28.55
N ASP A 256 10.06 -11.55 29.32
CA ASP A 256 10.11 -11.89 30.74
C ASP A 256 9.70 -13.36 30.93
N GLN A 257 10.71 -14.20 31.16
CA GLN A 257 10.55 -15.64 31.26
C GLN A 257 10.42 -16.07 32.72
N THR A 258 9.20 -16.44 33.15
CA THR A 258 9.00 -17.07 34.45
C THR A 258 9.35 -18.55 34.38
N GLU A 259 9.69 -19.15 35.53
CA GLU A 259 9.99 -20.58 35.62
C GLU A 259 8.82 -21.44 35.07
N GLU A 260 7.59 -21.01 35.35
CA GLU A 260 6.38 -21.67 34.87
C GLU A 260 6.24 -21.60 33.34
N ILE A 261 6.44 -20.42 32.73
CA ILE A 261 6.41 -20.24 31.27
C ILE A 261 7.47 -21.12 30.60
N CYS A 262 8.69 -21.13 31.12
CA CYS A 262 9.78 -21.96 30.60
C CYS A 262 9.46 -23.46 30.70
N LYS A 263 8.97 -23.93 31.86
CA LYS A 263 8.53 -25.32 32.04
C LYS A 263 7.40 -25.69 31.09
N LEU A 264 6.42 -24.81 30.88
CA LEU A 264 5.33 -25.03 29.92
C LEU A 264 5.86 -25.12 28.49
N ALA A 265 6.76 -24.23 28.08
CA ALA A 265 7.38 -24.24 26.76
C ALA A 265 8.17 -25.52 26.51
N VAL A 266 9.05 -25.89 27.43
CA VAL A 266 9.87 -27.10 27.36
C VAL A 266 9.03 -28.37 27.36
N LYS A 267 7.96 -28.41 28.17
CA LYS A 267 7.02 -29.54 28.16
C LYS A 267 6.29 -29.66 26.82
N LYS A 268 6.00 -28.54 26.16
CA LYS A 268 5.36 -28.50 24.85
C LYS A 268 6.32 -28.90 23.73
N ASP A 269 7.56 -28.42 23.79
CA ASP A 269 8.65 -28.72 22.86
C ASP A 269 9.98 -28.71 23.61
N GLY A 270 10.60 -29.89 23.77
CA GLY A 270 11.85 -30.01 24.51
C GLY A 270 12.98 -29.16 23.94
N GLU A 271 12.98 -28.88 22.63
CA GLU A 271 13.98 -28.04 21.99
C GLU A 271 13.82 -26.54 22.31
N ALA A 272 12.69 -26.13 22.90
CA ALA A 272 12.50 -24.77 23.41
C ALA A 272 13.49 -24.43 24.53
N LEU A 273 14.15 -25.42 25.14
CA LEU A 273 15.25 -25.23 26.09
C LEU A 273 16.34 -24.29 25.55
N GLN A 274 16.55 -24.27 24.23
CA GLN A 274 17.51 -23.38 23.57
C GLN A 274 17.25 -21.88 23.84
N TYR A 275 16.00 -21.51 24.14
CA TYR A 275 15.59 -20.13 24.38
C TYR A 275 15.40 -19.81 25.87
N VAL A 276 15.59 -20.78 26.76
CA VAL A 276 15.52 -20.56 28.21
C VAL A 276 16.78 -19.80 28.65
N LYS A 277 16.58 -18.59 29.20
CA LYS A 277 17.68 -17.75 29.70
C LYS A 277 18.39 -18.42 30.88
N ASP A 278 17.61 -18.81 31.88
CA ASP A 278 18.07 -19.41 33.13
C ASP A 278 17.61 -20.87 33.23
N GLN A 279 18.50 -21.79 32.86
CA GLN A 279 18.21 -23.23 32.87
C GLN A 279 18.38 -23.80 34.28
N THR A 280 17.35 -24.49 34.78
CA THR A 280 17.46 -25.31 36.00
C THR A 280 17.68 -26.78 35.62
N ASP A 281 18.31 -27.56 36.51
CA ASP A 281 18.53 -29.00 36.30
C ASP A 281 17.20 -29.73 36.04
N GLU A 282 16.13 -29.36 36.75
CA GLU A 282 14.78 -29.87 36.53
C GLU A 282 14.25 -29.55 35.12
N MET A 283 14.47 -28.32 34.59
CA MET A 283 14.08 -27.99 33.21
C MET A 283 14.90 -28.76 32.18
N CYS A 284 16.21 -28.93 32.39
CA CYS A 284 17.07 -29.69 31.50
C CYS A 284 16.65 -31.17 31.46
N LYS A 285 16.37 -31.77 32.63
CA LYS A 285 15.83 -33.14 32.74
C LYS A 285 14.49 -33.26 32.02
N LEU A 286 13.59 -32.29 32.21
CA LEU A 286 12.29 -32.25 31.52
C LEU A 286 12.47 -32.16 30.00
N ALA A 287 13.34 -31.28 29.52
CA ALA A 287 13.60 -31.06 28.11
C ALA A 287 14.11 -32.32 27.41
N VAL A 288 15.10 -32.99 28.01
CA VAL A 288 15.69 -34.23 27.47
C VAL A 288 14.69 -35.38 27.51
N LYS A 289 13.83 -35.43 28.53
CA LYS A 289 12.71 -36.39 28.58
C LYS A 289 11.72 -36.15 27.43
N CYS A 290 11.41 -34.90 27.13
CA CYS A 290 10.48 -34.52 26.04
C CYS A 290 11.08 -34.69 24.65
N SER A 291 12.35 -34.32 24.46
CA SER A 291 13.09 -34.44 23.21
C SER A 291 14.57 -34.70 23.51
N PRO A 292 15.11 -35.89 23.18
CA PRO A 292 16.54 -36.17 23.37
C PRO A 292 17.47 -35.18 22.67
N ARG A 293 16.99 -34.55 21.58
CA ARG A 293 17.71 -33.49 20.86
C ARG A 293 18.01 -32.30 21.74
N ALA A 294 17.18 -32.03 22.75
CA ALA A 294 17.35 -30.93 23.67
C ALA A 294 18.67 -31.00 24.45
N LEU A 295 19.32 -32.17 24.53
CA LEU A 295 20.64 -32.34 25.13
C LEU A 295 21.67 -31.37 24.53
N GLN A 296 21.57 -31.06 23.23
CA GLN A 296 22.49 -30.12 22.57
C GLN A 296 22.40 -28.70 23.15
N PHE A 297 21.27 -28.34 23.75
CA PHE A 297 20.98 -27.01 24.31
C PHE A 297 21.19 -26.92 25.83
N VAL A 298 21.50 -28.04 26.50
CA VAL A 298 21.81 -28.07 27.93
C VAL A 298 23.17 -27.42 28.18
N LYS A 299 23.20 -26.32 28.94
CA LYS A 299 24.42 -25.56 29.27
C LYS A 299 25.34 -26.36 30.20
N ASP A 300 24.81 -26.91 31.28
CA ASP A 300 25.54 -27.75 32.24
C ASP A 300 24.97 -29.17 32.25
N LYS A 301 25.80 -30.15 31.85
CA LYS A 301 25.36 -31.53 31.60
C LYS A 301 25.75 -32.42 32.79
N SER A 302 24.79 -32.73 33.64
CA SER A 302 24.96 -33.67 34.75
C SER A 302 24.91 -35.14 34.27
N ASP A 303 25.51 -36.04 35.05
CA ASP A 303 25.48 -37.49 34.78
C ASP A 303 24.05 -38.04 34.72
N GLU A 304 23.13 -37.43 35.46
CA GLU A 304 21.73 -37.81 35.46
C GLU A 304 21.03 -37.44 34.14
N ILE A 305 21.34 -36.28 33.56
CA ILE A 305 20.81 -35.86 32.26
C ILE A 305 21.29 -36.80 31.13
N TYR A 306 22.57 -37.23 31.17
CA TYR A 306 23.06 -38.24 30.22
C TYR A 306 22.35 -39.58 30.38
N LYS A 307 22.16 -40.06 31.62
CA LYS A 307 21.40 -41.29 31.90
C LYS A 307 19.99 -41.24 31.34
N LEU A 308 19.31 -40.09 31.44
CA LEU A 308 17.97 -39.90 30.87
C LEU A 308 17.96 -39.98 29.34
N THR A 309 19.01 -39.47 28.69
CA THR A 309 19.13 -39.51 27.22
C THR A 309 19.38 -40.92 26.71
N VAL A 310 20.24 -41.69 27.38
CA VAL A 310 20.62 -43.07 26.98
C VAL A 310 19.44 -44.05 27.14
N LYS A 311 18.51 -43.78 28.06
CA LYS A 311 17.28 -44.58 28.24
C LYS A 311 16.24 -44.39 27.12
N GLN A 312 16.44 -43.43 26.21
CA GLN A 312 15.55 -43.17 25.08
C GLN A 312 15.91 -44.02 23.85
N PRO A 313 15.04 -44.12 22.83
CA PRO A 313 15.28 -44.97 21.66
C PRO A 313 16.61 -44.67 20.94
N LEU A 314 17.21 -45.70 20.33
CA LEU A 314 18.59 -45.72 19.80
C LEU A 314 19.00 -44.50 18.95
N HIS A 315 18.08 -43.90 18.19
CA HIS A 315 18.34 -42.71 17.36
C HIS A 315 18.65 -41.44 18.17
N ALA A 316 18.36 -41.41 19.47
CA ALA A 316 18.72 -40.36 20.41
C ALA A 316 20.23 -40.30 20.69
N LEU A 317 20.93 -41.44 20.58
CA LEU A 317 22.35 -41.56 20.91
C LEU A 317 23.25 -40.72 19.99
N LYS A 318 22.79 -40.37 18.79
CA LYS A 318 23.54 -39.52 17.85
C LYS A 318 23.69 -38.07 18.33
N TYR A 319 22.90 -37.63 19.30
CA TYR A 319 22.98 -36.30 19.90
C TYR A 319 23.88 -36.26 21.15
N ILE A 320 24.44 -37.40 21.52
CA ILE A 320 25.38 -37.54 22.61
C ILE A 320 26.80 -37.59 22.01
N ASN A 321 27.71 -36.69 22.42
CA ASN A 321 29.08 -36.68 21.91
C ASN A 321 29.80 -38.00 22.32
N PRO A 322 30.25 -38.85 21.37
CA PRO A 322 30.91 -40.12 21.66
C PRO A 322 32.21 -40.01 22.46
N GLN A 323 32.84 -38.82 22.50
CA GLN A 323 34.12 -38.61 23.18
C GLN A 323 34.02 -38.56 24.71
N THR A 324 32.82 -38.66 25.28
CA THR A 324 32.64 -38.64 26.74
C THR A 324 32.79 -40.06 27.29
N GLU A 325 33.94 -40.38 27.88
CA GLU A 325 34.29 -41.66 28.53
C GLU A 325 33.19 -42.21 29.48
N LYS A 326 32.35 -41.31 30.02
CA LYS A 326 31.17 -41.59 30.85
C LYS A 326 30.04 -42.36 30.13
N ILE A 327 29.87 -42.21 28.82
CA ILE A 327 28.73 -42.80 28.08
C ILE A 327 28.94 -44.30 27.87
N CYS A 328 30.17 -44.73 27.59
CA CYS A 328 30.52 -46.14 27.46
C CYS A 328 30.11 -46.94 28.71
N LYS A 329 30.22 -46.35 29.91
CA LYS A 329 29.82 -47.00 31.18
C LYS A 329 28.30 -47.05 31.41
N LEU A 330 27.52 -46.22 30.70
CA LEU A 330 26.06 -46.11 30.86
C LEU A 330 25.27 -46.94 29.84
N VAL A 331 25.83 -47.19 28.66
CA VAL A 331 25.21 -47.99 27.58
C VAL A 331 25.52 -49.49 27.72
N LEU A 332 26.59 -49.85 28.45
CA LEU A 332 27.08 -51.23 28.62
C LEU A 332 26.50 -51.99 29.84
N LYS A 333 25.43 -51.48 30.47
CA LYS A 333 24.64 -52.16 31.51
C LYS A 333 23.17 -52.11 31.11
#